data_AF-A0A544TBS4-F1
#
_entry.id   AF-A0A544TBS4-F1
#
_cell.length_a   1.000
_cell.length_b   1.000
_cell.length_c   1.000
_cell.angle_alpha   90.00
_cell.angle_beta   90.00
_cell.angle_gamma   90.00
#
_symmetry.space_group_name_H-M   'P 1'
#
loop_
_entity.id
_entity.type
_entity.pdbx_description
1 polymer ?
#
loop_
_entity_poly.entity_id
_entity_poly.type
_entity_poly.pdbx_seq_one_letter_code
_entity_poly.pdbx_strand_id
1 'polypeptide(L)'
;MSKRLIKQTTAAVLLTTSVLSFSSAALGATNSSVDQSVNKVKVELNNATKHYVYPSLDGKLAPSSKLYPALNSAKKNYQLTRSAVVSSKLSSAQKNAKLKEIDALYSEKISGGLVPYIDAYNYATKYLVPIMDEIAAAQERNDFAAVEKGYHKLSYQLKGRTAILYRFSGKAARELLLEEYKKPADAKRNELMVPVTITMKITEINDLLKAGKKAEAKTEFAEIEALLHRLPNASTNKFVAALLAEVAKVKAAVGDTTPVTPPVTPPVVTPIDPPATGGGGDDTPSQPSQQQVLNTKVASLVKLLNAEQSDIATASTTGSNSLTVKVVKEDLAVADFLGKGFYQTFTKQLGVTKVNGHNPTSLEAVTYITNAFPTGVTTLKDLKGQTVTLKITVDNGSPLDVNFKITFE
;
A
#
# COMPACT_ATOMS: atom_id res chain seq x y z
N MET A 1 24.30 -16.81 -45.23
CA MET A 1 23.11 -17.69 -45.22
C MET A 1 22.10 -17.17 -44.22
N SER A 2 20.90 -16.86 -44.71
CA SER A 2 19.76 -16.28 -44.00
C SER A 2 18.92 -17.32 -43.26
N LYS A 3 18.50 -17.03 -42.02
CA LYS A 3 17.22 -17.50 -41.42
C LYS A 3 16.74 -16.40 -40.44
N ARG A 4 15.91 -15.45 -40.90
CA ARG A 4 14.43 -15.36 -40.73
C ARG A 4 14.00 -15.44 -39.25
N LEU A 5 13.65 -14.29 -38.64
CA LEU A 5 12.28 -13.80 -38.47
C LEU A 5 11.40 -14.71 -37.59
N ILE A 6 11.26 -14.36 -36.30
CA ILE A 6 9.97 -14.44 -35.61
C ILE A 6 9.80 -13.15 -34.80
N LYS A 7 9.07 -12.21 -35.42
CA LYS A 7 8.45 -11.07 -34.74
C LYS A 7 7.43 -11.66 -33.76
N GLN A 8 7.64 -11.53 -32.45
CA GLN A 8 6.56 -11.72 -31.51
C GLN A 8 5.66 -10.49 -31.57
N THR A 9 4.48 -10.73 -32.11
CA THR A 9 3.34 -9.84 -32.24
C THR A 9 3.03 -9.14 -30.92
N THR A 10 3.43 -7.88 -30.82
CA THR A 10 2.72 -6.90 -29.99
C THR A 10 1.33 -6.78 -30.62
N ALA A 11 0.36 -7.54 -30.11
CA ALA A 11 -1.04 -7.27 -30.38
C ALA A 11 -1.36 -5.94 -29.71
N ALA A 12 -1.18 -4.85 -30.46
CA ALA A 12 -1.79 -3.58 -30.12
C ALA A 12 -3.30 -3.80 -30.21
N VAL A 13 -3.92 -4.19 -29.08
CA VAL A 13 -5.36 -4.07 -28.90
C VAL A 13 -5.62 -2.59 -28.84
N LEU A 14 -5.77 -1.98 -30.02
CA LEU A 14 -6.50 -0.73 -30.18
C LEU A 14 -7.88 -1.00 -29.56
N LEU A 15 -8.07 -0.55 -28.33
CA LEU A 15 -9.38 -0.40 -27.72
C LEU A 15 -10.12 0.62 -28.58
N THR A 16 -10.66 0.15 -29.70
CA THR A 16 -11.71 0.86 -30.41
C THR A 16 -12.79 1.07 -29.38
N THR A 17 -12.91 2.31 -28.90
CA THR A 17 -14.11 2.81 -28.25
C THR A 17 -15.22 2.72 -29.29
N SER A 18 -15.74 1.52 -29.48
CA SER A 18 -16.94 1.30 -30.27
C SER A 18 -18.07 1.87 -29.43
N VAL A 19 -18.19 3.19 -29.45
CA VAL A 19 -19.40 3.90 -29.04
C VAL A 19 -20.43 3.45 -30.06
N LEU A 20 -21.13 2.38 -29.71
CA LEU A 20 -22.20 1.82 -30.49
C LEU A 20 -23.37 2.81 -30.43
N SER A 21 -23.27 3.88 -31.21
CA SER A 21 -24.32 4.89 -31.38
C SER A 21 -25.45 4.28 -32.20
N PHE A 22 -26.36 3.59 -31.53
CA PHE A 22 -27.54 3.02 -32.16
C PHE A 22 -28.76 3.89 -31.84
N SER A 23 -29.40 4.42 -32.88
CA SER A 23 -30.68 5.08 -32.81
C SER A 23 -31.76 4.05 -32.46
N SER A 24 -32.32 4.14 -31.26
CA SER A 24 -33.41 3.30 -30.73
C SER A 24 -34.77 3.50 -31.42
N ALA A 25 -34.87 4.39 -32.41
CA ALA A 25 -36.14 4.88 -32.94
C ALA A 25 -36.96 3.83 -33.71
N ALA A 26 -36.36 2.70 -34.13
CA ALA A 26 -37.08 1.68 -34.91
C ALA A 26 -37.48 0.41 -34.11
N LEU A 27 -37.13 0.30 -32.82
CA LEU A 27 -37.09 -1.00 -32.12
C LEU A 27 -38.28 -1.32 -31.19
N GLY A 28 -39.40 -0.60 -31.27
CA GLY A 28 -40.57 -0.78 -30.38
C GLY A 28 -41.79 -1.48 -30.96
N ALA A 29 -41.83 -1.78 -32.27
CA ALA A 29 -43.06 -2.22 -32.93
C ALA A 29 -43.36 -3.72 -32.82
N THR A 30 -42.35 -4.56 -32.58
CA THR A 30 -42.48 -6.03 -32.54
C THR A 30 -41.72 -6.65 -31.37
N ASN A 31 -42.09 -7.87 -30.97
CA ASN A 31 -41.40 -8.55 -29.86
C ASN A 31 -39.92 -8.85 -30.21
N SER A 32 -39.60 -9.15 -31.47
CA SER A 32 -38.22 -9.38 -31.91
C SER A 32 -37.33 -8.14 -31.83
N SER A 33 -37.89 -6.95 -32.00
CA SER A 33 -37.15 -5.69 -31.93
C SER A 33 -36.79 -5.30 -30.48
N VAL A 34 -37.66 -5.65 -29.52
CA VAL A 34 -37.39 -5.49 -28.08
C VAL A 34 -36.29 -6.44 -27.63
N ASP A 35 -36.32 -7.70 -28.07
CA ASP A 35 -35.30 -8.70 -27.72
C ASP A 35 -33.91 -8.33 -28.24
N GLN A 36 -33.84 -7.81 -29.47
CA GLN A 36 -32.58 -7.28 -30.02
C GLN A 36 -32.04 -6.12 -29.20
N SER A 37 -32.90 -5.20 -28.75
CA SER A 37 -32.49 -4.06 -27.91
C SER A 37 -31.96 -4.52 -26.55
N VAL A 38 -32.67 -5.45 -25.91
CA VAL A 38 -32.25 -6.08 -24.64
C VAL A 38 -30.91 -6.78 -24.80
N ASN A 39 -30.71 -7.59 -25.84
CA ASN A 39 -29.45 -8.29 -26.05
C ASN A 39 -28.28 -7.32 -26.33
N LYS A 40 -28.51 -6.26 -27.11
CA LYS A 40 -27.48 -5.24 -27.37
C LYS A 40 -27.06 -4.53 -26.09
N VAL A 41 -28.02 -4.07 -25.28
CA VAL A 41 -27.68 -3.38 -24.03
C VAL A 41 -26.99 -4.32 -23.04
N LYS A 42 -27.38 -5.59 -22.97
CA LYS A 42 -26.67 -6.60 -22.16
C LYS A 42 -25.21 -6.73 -22.55
N VAL A 43 -24.90 -6.76 -23.86
CA VAL A 43 -23.52 -6.83 -24.34
C VAL A 43 -22.74 -5.56 -23.96
N GLU A 44 -23.33 -4.38 -24.15
CA GLU A 44 -22.71 -3.11 -23.78
C GLU A 44 -22.41 -3.03 -22.28
N LEU A 45 -23.39 -3.36 -21.42
CA LEU A 45 -23.22 -3.37 -19.97
C LEU A 45 -22.13 -4.36 -19.53
N ASN A 46 -22.08 -5.55 -20.12
CA ASN A 46 -21.02 -6.53 -19.83
C ASN A 46 -19.63 -6.08 -20.31
N ASN A 47 -19.55 -5.23 -21.32
CA ASN A 47 -18.29 -4.68 -21.80
C ASN A 47 -17.84 -3.44 -21.00
N ALA A 48 -18.73 -2.79 -20.26
CA ALA A 48 -18.45 -1.56 -19.54
C ALA A 48 -17.25 -1.67 -18.57
N THR A 49 -17.16 -2.76 -17.80
CA THR A 49 -16.05 -2.96 -16.86
C THR A 49 -14.74 -3.35 -17.56
N LYS A 50 -14.80 -3.95 -18.75
CA LYS A 50 -13.61 -4.33 -19.52
C LYS A 50 -12.74 -3.13 -19.88
N HIS A 51 -13.35 -1.95 -20.03
CA HIS A 51 -12.64 -0.71 -20.34
C HIS A 51 -11.58 -0.30 -19.31
N TYR A 52 -11.70 -0.74 -18.06
CA TYR A 52 -10.65 -0.53 -17.05
C TYR A 52 -9.99 -1.82 -16.58
N VAL A 53 -10.70 -2.95 -16.60
CA VAL A 53 -10.13 -4.24 -16.16
C VAL A 53 -9.02 -4.71 -17.11
N TYR A 54 -9.24 -4.68 -18.43
CA TYR A 54 -8.27 -5.22 -19.38
C TYR A 54 -6.95 -4.43 -19.41
N PRO A 55 -6.96 -3.08 -19.49
CA PRO A 55 -5.71 -2.32 -19.35
C PRO A 55 -4.96 -2.63 -18.06
N SER A 56 -5.69 -2.90 -16.97
CA SER A 56 -5.08 -3.18 -15.67
C SER A 56 -4.38 -4.54 -15.61
N LEU A 57 -4.79 -5.50 -16.45
CA LEU A 57 -4.06 -6.77 -16.59
C LEU A 57 -2.68 -6.54 -17.23
N ASP A 58 -2.56 -5.50 -18.07
CA ASP A 58 -1.29 -5.07 -18.67
C ASP A 58 -0.54 -4.05 -17.79
N GLY A 59 -0.94 -3.90 -16.51
CA GLY A 59 -0.31 -2.97 -15.59
C GLY A 59 -0.67 -1.49 -15.80
N LYS A 60 -1.75 -1.18 -16.56
CA LYS A 60 -2.12 0.20 -16.92
C LYS A 60 -3.48 0.59 -16.35
N LEU A 61 -3.54 1.76 -15.72
CA LEU A 61 -4.82 2.36 -15.31
C LEU A 61 -5.50 3.08 -16.48
N ALA A 62 -6.80 2.86 -16.62
CA ALA A 62 -7.61 3.58 -17.59
C ALA A 62 -8.02 4.95 -17.00
N PRO A 63 -7.63 6.08 -17.60
CA PRO A 63 -7.99 7.38 -17.06
C PRO A 63 -9.49 7.62 -17.15
N SER A 64 -10.06 8.26 -16.13
CA SER A 64 -11.51 8.51 -16.03
C SER A 64 -12.08 9.26 -17.25
N SER A 65 -11.31 10.17 -17.85
CA SER A 65 -11.69 10.91 -19.06
C SER A 65 -12.02 9.99 -20.25
N LYS A 66 -11.31 8.85 -20.39
CA LYS A 66 -11.56 7.86 -21.46
C LYS A 66 -12.76 6.97 -21.17
N LEU A 67 -13.25 6.96 -19.93
CA LEU A 67 -14.35 6.08 -19.49
C LEU A 67 -15.71 6.76 -19.50
N TYR A 68 -15.77 8.09 -19.39
CA TYR A 68 -17.04 8.83 -19.45
C TYR A 68 -17.84 8.61 -20.75
N PRO A 69 -17.23 8.53 -21.95
CA PRO A 69 -17.99 8.21 -23.16
C PRO A 69 -18.70 6.86 -23.09
N ALA A 70 -18.01 5.82 -22.62
CA ALA A 70 -18.58 4.49 -22.44
C ALA A 70 -19.68 4.48 -21.36
N LEU A 71 -19.47 5.18 -20.24
CA LEU A 71 -20.47 5.34 -19.19
C LEU A 71 -21.74 6.02 -19.72
N ASN A 72 -21.59 7.14 -20.42
CA ASN A 72 -22.72 7.91 -20.94
C ASN A 72 -23.52 7.13 -21.98
N SER A 73 -22.82 6.40 -22.87
CA SER A 73 -23.44 5.49 -23.84
C SER A 73 -24.27 4.41 -23.13
N ALA A 74 -23.66 3.69 -22.18
CA ALA A 74 -24.33 2.63 -21.45
C ALA A 74 -25.56 3.13 -20.68
N LYS A 75 -25.48 4.29 -20.01
CA LYS A 75 -26.62 4.89 -19.30
C LYS A 75 -27.77 5.25 -20.24
N LYS A 76 -27.44 5.85 -21.39
CA LYS A 76 -28.44 6.24 -22.40
C LYS A 76 -29.13 5.00 -22.98
N ASN A 77 -28.36 4.01 -23.43
CA ASN A 77 -28.90 2.80 -24.06
C ASN A 77 -29.69 1.94 -23.08
N TYR A 78 -29.27 1.88 -21.81
CA TYR A 78 -30.05 1.30 -20.72
C TYR A 78 -31.43 1.96 -20.59
N GLN A 79 -31.50 3.28 -20.44
CA GLN A 79 -32.78 3.98 -20.30
C GLN A 79 -33.68 3.80 -21.53
N LEU A 80 -33.14 3.92 -22.74
CA LEU A 80 -33.89 3.73 -23.97
C LEU A 80 -34.47 2.32 -24.08
N THR A 81 -33.68 1.29 -23.77
CA THR A 81 -34.12 -0.10 -23.80
C THR A 81 -35.19 -0.37 -22.75
N ARG A 82 -35.02 0.21 -21.55
CA ARG A 82 -35.98 0.09 -20.45
C ARG A 82 -37.35 0.67 -20.85
N SER A 83 -37.35 1.86 -21.44
CA SER A 83 -38.57 2.48 -21.98
C SER A 83 -39.21 1.64 -23.08
N ALA A 84 -38.41 1.09 -24.00
CA ALA A 84 -38.91 0.21 -25.06
C ALA A 84 -39.56 -1.08 -24.53
N VAL A 85 -38.99 -1.69 -23.47
CA VAL A 85 -39.61 -2.86 -22.82
C VAL A 85 -40.94 -2.49 -22.19
N VAL A 86 -41.03 -1.35 -21.49
CA VAL A 86 -42.27 -0.88 -20.84
C VAL A 86 -43.37 -0.60 -21.88
N SER A 87 -43.03 0.07 -22.99
CA SER A 87 -43.98 0.42 -24.05
C SER A 87 -44.32 -0.73 -25.00
N SER A 88 -43.68 -1.89 -24.87
CA SER A 88 -43.92 -3.04 -25.74
C SER A 88 -45.26 -3.72 -25.51
N LYS A 89 -45.66 -4.58 -26.46
CA LYS A 89 -46.85 -5.45 -26.38
C LYS A 89 -46.62 -6.75 -25.59
N LEU A 90 -45.46 -6.90 -24.94
CA LEU A 90 -45.14 -8.08 -24.13
C LEU A 90 -46.10 -8.23 -22.94
N SER A 91 -46.25 -9.46 -22.44
CA SER A 91 -47.00 -9.68 -21.20
C SER A 91 -46.28 -9.07 -20.00
N SER A 92 -47.02 -8.78 -18.92
CA SER A 92 -46.44 -8.20 -17.69
C SER A 92 -45.31 -9.07 -17.12
N ALA A 93 -45.45 -10.39 -17.17
CA ALA A 93 -44.41 -11.32 -16.73
C ALA A 93 -43.14 -11.21 -17.59
N GLN A 94 -43.28 -11.12 -18.92
CA GLN A 94 -42.14 -10.97 -19.84
C GLN A 94 -41.44 -9.61 -19.67
N LYS A 95 -42.21 -8.52 -19.49
CA LYS A 95 -41.65 -7.20 -19.19
C LYS A 95 -40.82 -7.24 -17.90
N ASN A 96 -41.40 -7.77 -16.82
CA ASN A 96 -40.73 -7.85 -15.52
C ASN A 96 -39.46 -8.70 -15.58
N ALA A 97 -39.47 -9.82 -16.30
CA ALA A 97 -38.29 -10.66 -16.46
C ALA A 97 -37.15 -9.91 -17.18
N LYS A 98 -37.44 -9.24 -18.30
CA LYS A 98 -36.44 -8.47 -19.07
C LYS A 98 -35.91 -7.27 -18.30
N LEU A 99 -36.78 -6.52 -17.63
CA LEU A 99 -36.40 -5.39 -16.79
C LEU A 99 -35.50 -5.84 -15.65
N LYS A 100 -35.88 -6.91 -14.93
CA LYS A 100 -35.05 -7.47 -13.84
C LYS A 100 -33.66 -7.85 -14.33
N GLU A 101 -33.56 -8.46 -15.51
CA GLU A 101 -32.28 -8.85 -16.09
C GLU A 101 -31.38 -7.64 -16.42
N ILE A 102 -31.90 -6.63 -17.13
CA ILE A 102 -31.09 -5.46 -17.50
C ILE A 102 -30.80 -4.56 -16.29
N ASP A 103 -31.73 -4.43 -15.35
CA ASP A 103 -31.55 -3.64 -14.12
C ASP A 103 -30.48 -4.28 -13.23
N ALA A 104 -30.45 -5.61 -13.12
CA ALA A 104 -29.41 -6.35 -12.40
C ALA A 104 -28.02 -6.13 -13.03
N LEU A 105 -27.90 -6.28 -14.35
CA LEU A 105 -26.64 -6.06 -15.07
C LEU A 105 -26.16 -4.62 -14.98
N TYR A 106 -27.07 -3.65 -15.08
CA TYR A 106 -26.73 -2.24 -14.92
C TYR A 106 -26.23 -1.96 -13.49
N SER A 107 -26.92 -2.48 -12.48
CA SER A 107 -26.51 -2.36 -11.08
C SER A 107 -25.10 -2.93 -10.86
N GLU A 108 -24.83 -4.13 -11.38
CA GLU A 108 -23.54 -4.81 -11.21
C GLU A 108 -22.40 -4.12 -11.98
N LYS A 109 -22.59 -3.86 -13.28
CA LYS A 109 -21.50 -3.45 -14.18
C LYS A 109 -21.30 -1.95 -14.24
N ILE A 110 -22.36 -1.15 -14.07
CA ILE A 110 -22.30 0.31 -14.13
C ILE A 110 -22.24 0.88 -12.72
N SER A 111 -23.29 0.70 -11.93
CA SER A 111 -23.39 1.31 -10.59
C SER A 111 -22.38 0.74 -9.60
N GLY A 112 -22.11 -0.56 -9.66
CA GLY A 112 -21.12 -1.26 -8.81
C GLY A 112 -19.76 -1.49 -9.47
N GLY A 113 -19.58 -1.13 -10.74
CA GLY A 113 -18.37 -1.41 -11.51
C GLY A 113 -17.71 -0.15 -12.05
N LEU A 114 -18.17 0.32 -13.21
CA LEU A 114 -17.57 1.45 -13.92
C LEU A 114 -17.62 2.77 -13.14
N VAL A 115 -18.75 3.09 -12.49
CA VAL A 115 -18.91 4.34 -11.74
C VAL A 115 -17.95 4.40 -10.55
N PRO A 116 -17.89 3.41 -9.65
CA PRO A 116 -17.00 3.49 -8.51
C PRO A 116 -15.51 3.40 -8.89
N TYR A 117 -15.17 2.81 -10.05
CA TYR A 117 -13.81 2.88 -10.59
C TYR A 117 -13.44 4.33 -10.99
N ILE A 118 -14.33 5.01 -11.73
CA ILE A 118 -14.13 6.41 -12.11
C ILE A 118 -13.97 7.28 -10.86
N ASP A 119 -14.79 7.06 -9.84
CA ASP A 119 -14.69 7.77 -8.57
C ASP A 119 -13.36 7.49 -7.85
N ALA A 120 -12.89 6.25 -7.85
CA ALA A 120 -11.61 5.87 -7.27
C ALA A 120 -10.43 6.53 -7.99
N TYR A 121 -10.43 6.51 -9.32
CA TYR A 121 -9.40 7.16 -10.14
C TYR A 121 -9.40 8.69 -9.93
N ASN A 122 -10.57 9.32 -9.93
CA ASN A 122 -10.71 10.75 -9.66
C ASN A 122 -10.31 11.11 -8.23
N TYR A 123 -10.65 10.27 -7.26
CA TYR A 123 -10.23 10.46 -5.87
C TYR A 123 -8.70 10.50 -5.76
N ALA A 124 -8.03 9.51 -6.35
CA ALA A 124 -6.58 9.44 -6.37
C ALA A 124 -5.93 10.64 -7.06
N THR A 125 -6.36 10.95 -8.29
CA THR A 125 -5.72 11.98 -9.13
C THR A 125 -6.09 13.41 -8.75
N LYS A 126 -7.28 13.66 -8.21
CA LYS A 126 -7.72 15.03 -7.85
C LYS A 126 -7.50 15.39 -6.39
N TYR A 127 -7.34 14.41 -5.50
CA TYR A 127 -7.17 14.68 -4.07
C TYR A 127 -5.83 14.18 -3.55
N LEU A 128 -5.38 12.96 -3.86
CA LEU A 128 -4.11 12.48 -3.30
C LEU A 128 -2.91 13.13 -3.98
N VAL A 129 -2.84 13.08 -5.32
CA VAL A 129 -1.68 13.60 -6.08
C VAL A 129 -1.45 15.10 -5.81
N PRO A 130 -2.45 15.99 -5.94
CA PRO A 130 -2.20 17.43 -5.75
C PRO A 130 -1.78 17.77 -4.32
N ILE A 131 -2.31 17.06 -3.31
CA ILE A 131 -1.89 17.27 -1.92
C ILE A 131 -0.43 16.83 -1.73
N MET A 132 -0.02 15.70 -2.33
CA MET A 132 1.38 15.25 -2.27
C MET A 132 2.33 16.24 -2.96
N ASP A 133 1.92 16.80 -4.10
CA ASP A 133 2.70 17.81 -4.82
C ASP A 133 2.78 19.13 -4.04
N GLU A 134 1.68 19.59 -3.43
CA GLU A 134 1.64 20.76 -2.53
C GLU A 134 2.62 20.58 -1.36
N ILE A 135 2.60 19.40 -0.73
CA ILE A 135 3.51 19.04 0.37
C ILE A 135 4.95 19.09 -0.12
N ALA A 136 5.28 18.43 -1.25
CA ALA A 136 6.64 18.40 -1.77
C ALA A 136 7.17 19.81 -2.06
N ALA A 137 6.35 20.65 -2.71
CA ALA A 137 6.70 22.03 -2.99
C ALA A 137 6.90 22.86 -1.71
N ALA A 138 6.10 22.62 -0.67
CA ALA A 138 6.26 23.27 0.63
C ALA A 138 7.54 22.81 1.37
N GLN A 139 7.89 21.53 1.28
CA GLN A 139 9.13 20.99 1.83
C GLN A 139 10.37 21.66 1.18
N GLU A 140 10.37 21.88 -0.13
CA GLU A 140 11.46 22.58 -0.83
C GLU A 140 11.63 24.03 -0.38
N ARG A 141 10.55 24.68 0.05
CA ARG A 141 10.58 26.06 0.57
C ARG A 141 10.81 26.13 2.09
N ASN A 142 10.92 25.00 2.77
CA ASN A 142 10.89 24.91 4.24
C ASN A 142 9.67 25.63 4.86
N ASP A 143 8.53 25.58 4.17
CA ASP A 143 7.28 26.19 4.62
C ASP A 143 6.54 25.22 5.56
N PHE A 144 6.93 25.24 6.84
CA PHE A 144 6.42 24.31 7.86
C PHE A 144 4.90 24.37 8.01
N ALA A 145 4.31 25.57 7.96
CA ALA A 145 2.86 25.75 8.07
C ALA A 145 2.11 25.15 6.87
N ALA A 146 2.63 25.32 5.65
CA ALA A 146 2.05 24.69 4.47
C ALA A 146 2.21 23.15 4.50
N VAL A 147 3.34 22.63 4.99
CA VAL A 147 3.55 21.18 5.16
C VAL A 147 2.56 20.59 6.17
N GLU A 148 2.39 21.23 7.33
CA GLU A 148 1.41 20.82 8.35
C GLU A 148 -0.01 20.80 7.77
N LYS A 149 -0.42 21.89 7.11
CA LYS A 149 -1.73 21.97 6.45
C LYS A 149 -1.93 20.86 5.41
N GLY A 150 -0.91 20.61 4.59
CA GLY A 150 -0.90 19.52 3.60
C GLY A 150 -1.04 18.14 4.26
N TYR A 151 -0.27 17.88 5.33
CA TYR A 151 -0.32 16.64 6.10
C TYR A 151 -1.72 16.38 6.69
N HIS A 152 -2.37 17.39 7.27
CA HIS A 152 -3.73 17.24 7.81
C HIS A 152 -4.76 16.99 6.71
N LYS A 153 -4.67 17.71 5.57
CA LYS A 153 -5.52 17.42 4.40
C LYS A 153 -5.33 15.98 3.93
N LEU A 154 -4.08 15.52 3.80
CA LEU A 154 -3.76 14.17 3.36
C LEU A 154 -4.30 13.12 4.32
N SER A 155 -4.06 13.31 5.62
CA SER A 155 -4.56 12.44 6.69
C SER A 155 -6.08 12.35 6.70
N TYR A 156 -6.80 13.46 6.46
CA TYR A 156 -8.25 13.46 6.35
C TYR A 156 -8.73 12.63 5.16
N GLN A 157 -8.13 12.80 3.98
CA GLN A 157 -8.49 11.99 2.80
C GLN A 157 -8.23 10.50 3.08
N LEU A 158 -7.05 10.16 3.60
CA LEU A 158 -6.63 8.79 3.86
C LEU A 158 -7.51 8.09 4.93
N LYS A 159 -7.93 8.80 5.98
CA LYS A 159 -8.79 8.25 7.03
C LYS A 159 -10.27 8.16 6.61
N GLY A 160 -10.79 9.19 5.96
CA GLY A 160 -12.24 9.34 5.74
C GLY A 160 -12.76 8.84 4.39
N ARG A 161 -11.92 8.82 3.34
CA ARG A 161 -12.38 8.63 1.94
C ARG A 161 -11.72 7.48 1.20
N THR A 162 -10.80 6.75 1.84
CA THR A 162 -10.11 5.60 1.23
C THR A 162 -11.02 4.44 0.85
N ALA A 163 -12.19 4.31 1.50
CA ALA A 163 -13.18 3.31 1.14
C ALA A 163 -13.58 3.39 -0.35
N ILE A 164 -13.50 4.58 -0.98
CA ILE A 164 -13.80 4.78 -2.41
C ILE A 164 -12.94 3.86 -3.29
N LEU A 165 -11.67 3.62 -2.91
CA LEU A 165 -10.74 2.76 -3.66
C LEU A 165 -11.13 1.28 -3.67
N TYR A 166 -12.08 0.86 -2.82
CA TYR A 166 -12.46 -0.55 -2.66
C TYR A 166 -13.86 -0.87 -3.19
N ARG A 167 -14.62 0.12 -3.69
CA ARG A 167 -16.05 -0.02 -4.04
C ARG A 167 -16.35 -0.66 -5.40
N PHE A 168 -15.36 -0.81 -6.28
CA PHE A 168 -15.56 -1.38 -7.62
C PHE A 168 -15.01 -2.80 -7.74
N SER A 169 -15.52 -3.57 -8.70
CA SER A 169 -15.03 -4.92 -9.04
C SER A 169 -13.80 -4.86 -9.95
N GLY A 170 -12.80 -5.72 -9.72
CA GLY A 170 -11.57 -5.76 -10.54
C GLY A 170 -10.30 -5.63 -9.69
N LYS A 171 -9.76 -6.79 -9.27
CA LYS A 171 -8.61 -6.88 -8.37
C LYS A 171 -7.36 -6.19 -8.92
N ALA A 172 -6.97 -6.48 -10.17
CA ALA A 172 -5.78 -5.90 -10.78
C ALA A 172 -5.83 -4.36 -10.83
N ALA A 173 -6.96 -3.79 -11.26
CA ALA A 173 -7.18 -2.35 -11.31
C ALA A 173 -7.11 -1.70 -9.92
N ARG A 174 -7.66 -2.38 -8.91
CA ARG A 174 -7.58 -1.93 -7.51
C ARG A 174 -6.15 -1.95 -6.98
N GLU A 175 -5.43 -3.04 -7.21
CA GLU A 175 -4.05 -3.19 -6.76
C GLU A 175 -3.15 -2.12 -7.38
N LEU A 176 -3.31 -1.84 -8.68
CA LEU A 176 -2.60 -0.74 -9.35
C LEU A 176 -2.93 0.63 -8.75
N LEU A 177 -4.21 0.95 -8.51
CA LEU A 177 -4.61 2.21 -7.87
C LEU A 177 -4.00 2.35 -6.47
N LEU A 178 -3.96 1.25 -5.71
CA LEU A 178 -3.36 1.25 -4.38
C LEU A 178 -1.85 1.42 -4.44
N GLU A 179 -1.17 0.75 -5.38
CA GLU A 179 0.27 0.84 -5.56
C GLU A 179 0.71 2.23 -6.03
N GLU A 180 0.04 2.77 -7.04
CA GLU A 180 0.44 4.01 -7.70
C GLU A 180 0.11 5.26 -6.86
N TYR A 181 -0.99 5.23 -6.10
CA TYR A 181 -1.46 6.44 -5.40
C TYR A 181 -1.56 6.27 -3.89
N LYS A 182 -2.21 5.20 -3.38
CA LYS A 182 -2.49 5.09 -1.94
C LYS A 182 -1.22 4.81 -1.14
N LYS A 183 -0.39 3.84 -1.55
CA LYS A 183 0.83 3.45 -0.82
C LYS A 183 1.83 4.61 -0.73
N PRO A 184 2.13 5.37 -1.80
CA PRO A 184 2.96 6.57 -1.71
C PRO A 184 2.37 7.63 -0.78
N ALA A 185 1.05 7.85 -0.82
CA ALA A 185 0.38 8.79 0.06
C ALA A 185 0.46 8.37 1.54
N ASP A 186 0.24 7.09 1.86
CA ASP A 186 0.41 6.55 3.21
C ASP A 186 1.86 6.69 3.69
N ALA A 187 2.83 6.37 2.82
CA ALA A 187 4.25 6.49 3.14
C ALA A 187 4.64 7.94 3.45
N LYS A 188 4.22 8.89 2.59
CA LYS A 188 4.48 10.33 2.81
C LYS A 188 3.80 10.84 4.08
N ARG A 189 2.56 10.42 4.36
CA ARG A 189 1.87 10.76 5.61
C ARG A 189 2.64 10.21 6.82
N ASN A 190 3.11 8.98 6.77
CA ASN A 190 3.85 8.38 7.89
C ASN A 190 5.23 9.02 8.08
N GLU A 191 5.93 9.35 7.00
CA GLU A 191 7.19 10.11 7.01
C GLU A 191 7.03 11.46 7.73
N LEU A 192 5.93 12.17 7.45
CA LEU A 192 5.68 13.51 7.99
C LEU A 192 5.09 13.54 9.40
N MET A 193 4.68 12.40 9.94
CA MET A 193 3.99 12.34 11.24
C MET A 193 4.82 12.99 12.35
N VAL A 194 6.09 12.62 12.49
CA VAL A 194 6.97 13.17 13.54
C VAL A 194 7.38 14.62 13.23
N PRO A 195 7.84 14.98 12.01
CA PRO A 195 8.15 16.37 11.66
C PRO A 195 7.00 17.36 11.92
N VAL A 196 5.77 16.98 11.57
CA VAL A 196 4.60 17.84 11.78
C VAL A 196 4.27 17.96 13.27
N THR A 197 4.34 16.88 14.05
CA THR A 197 4.15 16.98 15.51
C THR A 197 5.15 17.94 16.16
N ILE A 198 6.42 17.89 15.76
CA ILE A 198 7.44 18.82 16.26
C ILE A 198 7.10 20.26 15.86
N THR A 199 6.67 20.49 14.61
CA THR A 199 6.26 21.83 14.13
C THR A 199 5.10 22.40 14.95
N MET A 200 4.08 21.59 15.24
CA MET A 200 2.95 21.98 16.08
C MET A 200 3.43 22.37 17.49
N LYS A 201 4.28 21.54 18.10
CA LYS A 201 4.85 21.84 19.44
C LYS A 201 5.73 23.08 19.46
N ILE A 202 6.51 23.33 18.41
CA ILE A 202 7.28 24.58 18.29
C ILE A 202 6.34 25.78 18.32
N THR A 203 5.19 25.70 17.65
CA THR A 203 4.18 26.77 17.65
C THR A 203 3.60 26.97 19.06
N GLU A 204 3.22 25.89 19.74
CA GLU A 204 2.72 25.93 21.12
C GLU A 204 3.74 26.52 22.10
N ILE A 205 5.01 26.10 22.01
CA ILE A 205 6.10 26.63 22.84
C ILE A 205 6.31 28.12 22.59
N ASN A 206 6.29 28.55 21.33
CA ASN A 206 6.44 29.97 21.00
C ASN A 206 5.30 30.81 21.58
N ASP A 207 4.08 30.29 21.64
CA ASP A 207 2.95 30.98 22.24
C ASP A 207 3.04 31.02 23.77
N LEU A 208 3.51 29.95 24.42
CA LEU A 208 3.84 29.94 25.85
C LEU A 208 4.93 30.95 26.20
N LEU A 209 5.98 31.04 25.38
CA LEU A 209 7.06 32.01 25.56
C LEU A 209 6.56 33.45 25.43
N LYS A 210 5.69 33.76 24.45
CA LYS A 210 5.05 35.08 24.32
C LYS A 210 4.17 35.41 25.53
N ALA A 211 3.52 34.40 26.12
CA ALA A 211 2.71 34.54 27.32
C ALA A 211 3.54 34.61 28.64
N GLY A 212 4.88 34.57 28.56
CA GLY A 212 5.77 34.59 29.73
C GLY A 212 5.86 33.27 30.50
N LYS A 213 5.23 32.20 30.01
CA LYS A 213 5.11 30.89 30.66
C LYS A 213 6.32 29.98 30.39
N LYS A 214 7.51 30.43 30.80
CA LYS A 214 8.77 29.74 30.50
C LYS A 214 8.88 28.32 31.05
N ALA A 215 8.32 28.05 32.24
CA ALA A 215 8.35 26.71 32.84
C ALA A 215 7.52 25.71 32.01
N GLU A 216 6.30 26.10 31.61
CA GLU A 216 5.43 25.30 30.73
C GLU A 216 6.10 25.08 29.38
N ALA A 217 6.70 26.12 28.80
CA ALA A 217 7.45 26.04 27.53
C ALA A 217 8.62 25.04 27.59
N LYS A 218 9.33 24.99 28.73
CA LYS A 218 10.42 24.03 28.94
C LYS A 218 9.91 22.59 29.05
N THR A 219 8.79 22.38 29.74
CA THR A 219 8.15 21.06 29.83
C THR A 219 7.74 20.55 28.44
N GLU A 220 7.11 21.40 27.63
CA GLU A 220 6.71 21.03 26.25
C GLU A 220 7.93 20.75 25.35
N PHE A 221 9.04 21.45 25.56
CA PHE A 221 10.27 21.21 24.81
C PHE A 221 10.84 19.79 25.07
N ALA A 222 10.68 19.24 26.28
CA ALA A 222 11.10 17.87 26.57
C ALA A 222 10.37 16.84 25.68
N GLU A 223 9.12 17.10 25.29
CA GLU A 223 8.40 16.24 24.35
C GLU A 223 8.98 16.31 22.94
N ILE A 224 9.51 17.46 22.52
CA ILE A 224 10.26 17.57 21.26
C ILE A 224 11.52 16.72 21.34
N GLU A 225 12.30 16.82 22.43
CA GLU A 225 13.54 16.05 22.60
C GLU A 225 13.29 14.54 22.54
N ALA A 226 12.20 14.07 23.15
CA ALA A 226 11.78 12.67 23.08
C ALA A 226 11.42 12.21 21.66
N LEU A 227 11.09 13.12 20.74
CA LEU A 227 10.72 12.79 19.35
C LEU A 227 11.90 12.87 18.37
N LEU A 228 13.01 13.53 18.71
CA LEU A 228 14.12 13.78 17.78
C LEU A 228 14.72 12.50 17.20
N HIS A 229 14.83 11.43 17.98
CA HIS A 229 15.39 10.15 17.52
C HIS A 229 14.51 9.45 16.47
N ARG A 230 13.25 9.88 16.31
CA ARG A 230 12.27 9.33 15.36
C ARG A 230 12.20 10.13 14.06
N LEU A 231 12.96 11.22 13.94
CA LEU A 231 13.02 12.00 12.71
C LEU A 231 13.74 11.22 11.61
N PRO A 232 13.32 11.37 10.34
CA PRO A 232 14.07 10.88 9.20
C PRO A 232 15.50 11.46 9.16
N ASN A 233 16.42 10.80 8.46
CA ASN A 233 17.81 11.28 8.38
C ASN A 233 17.91 12.68 7.74
N ALA A 234 18.33 13.66 8.54
CA ALA A 234 18.48 15.06 8.12
C ALA A 234 19.54 15.24 7.02
N SER A 235 20.54 14.35 6.94
CA SER A 235 21.61 14.42 5.92
C SER A 235 21.07 14.22 4.50
N THR A 236 19.91 13.57 4.38
CA THR A 236 19.24 13.29 3.10
C THR A 236 17.94 14.06 2.92
N ASN A 237 17.52 14.84 3.91
CA ASN A 237 16.24 15.55 3.91
C ASN A 237 16.41 16.99 4.39
N LYS A 238 16.43 17.93 3.43
CA LYS A 238 16.63 19.37 3.70
C LYS A 238 15.56 19.95 4.62
N PHE A 239 14.31 19.50 4.50
CA PHE A 239 13.21 19.94 5.35
C PHE A 239 13.43 19.54 6.81
N VAL A 240 13.92 18.32 7.06
CA VAL A 240 14.27 17.87 8.42
C VAL A 240 15.47 18.63 8.97
N ALA A 241 16.48 18.92 8.14
CA ALA A 241 17.61 19.75 8.55
C ALA A 241 17.17 21.17 8.96
N ALA A 242 16.26 21.78 8.20
CA ALA A 242 15.67 23.07 8.54
C ALA A 242 14.86 23.00 9.84
N LEU A 243 14.08 21.93 10.04
CA LEU A 243 13.32 21.71 11.27
C LEU A 243 14.23 21.61 12.50
N LEU A 244 15.35 20.88 12.40
CA LEU A 244 16.34 20.79 13.49
C LEU A 244 16.95 22.15 13.83
N ALA A 245 17.15 23.02 12.85
CA ALA A 245 17.60 24.39 13.08
C ALA A 245 16.55 25.21 13.87
N GLU A 246 15.25 25.03 13.58
CA GLU A 246 14.18 25.65 14.37
C GLU A 246 14.10 25.09 15.79
N VAL A 247 14.25 23.77 15.96
CA VAL A 247 14.33 23.14 17.30
C VAL A 247 15.48 23.75 18.12
N ALA A 248 16.65 23.97 17.52
CA ALA A 248 17.79 24.58 18.20
C ALA A 248 17.51 26.04 18.64
N LYS A 249 16.80 26.82 17.81
CA LYS A 249 16.37 28.19 18.18
C LYS A 249 15.43 28.17 19.37
N VAL A 250 14.44 27.27 19.35
CA VAL A 250 13.48 27.13 20.46
C VAL A 250 14.19 26.68 21.74
N LYS A 251 15.14 25.75 21.64
CA LYS A 251 15.96 25.30 22.77
C LYS A 251 16.67 26.47 23.48
N ALA A 252 17.30 27.34 22.69
CA ALA A 252 17.94 28.54 23.22
C ALA A 252 16.93 29.49 23.88
N ALA A 253 15.73 29.65 23.29
CA ALA A 253 14.69 30.53 23.79
C ALA A 253 14.05 30.06 25.12
N VAL A 254 13.94 28.75 25.33
CA VAL A 254 13.46 28.17 26.61
C VAL A 254 14.54 28.17 27.71
N GLY A 255 15.77 28.60 27.39
CA GLY A 255 16.87 28.75 28.35
C GLY A 255 17.56 27.43 28.70
N ASP A 256 17.53 26.44 27.80
CA ASP A 256 18.28 25.19 27.96
C ASP A 256 19.58 25.25 27.12
N THR A 257 20.74 25.26 27.78
CA THR A 257 22.05 25.39 27.11
C THR A 257 22.67 24.05 26.72
N THR A 258 21.93 22.94 26.84
CA THR A 258 22.45 21.62 26.42
C THR A 258 22.51 21.53 24.88
N PRO A 259 23.59 21.01 24.27
CA PRO A 259 23.69 20.94 22.80
C PRO A 259 22.57 20.09 22.17
N VAL A 260 22.05 20.49 21.02
CA VAL A 260 21.23 19.61 20.15
C VAL A 260 22.21 18.82 19.28
N THR A 261 22.57 17.62 19.69
CA THR A 261 23.42 16.74 18.87
C THR A 261 22.56 15.91 17.89
N PRO A 262 22.92 15.85 16.60
CA PRO A 262 22.40 14.82 15.69
C PRO A 262 22.83 13.43 16.19
N PRO A 263 22.11 12.35 15.82
CA PRO A 263 22.47 11.01 16.28
C PRO A 263 23.83 10.61 15.69
N VAL A 264 24.82 10.48 16.57
CA VAL A 264 26.00 9.65 16.33
C VAL A 264 25.72 8.29 16.98
N THR A 265 26.01 7.23 16.22
CA THR A 265 25.90 5.82 16.57
C THR A 265 26.23 5.56 18.05
N PRO A 266 25.40 4.81 18.80
CA PRO A 266 25.67 4.58 20.22
C PRO A 266 26.96 3.77 20.41
N PRO A 267 27.83 4.12 21.38
CA PRO A 267 28.90 3.24 21.81
C PRO A 267 28.30 2.04 22.55
N VAL A 268 28.94 0.88 22.36
CA VAL A 268 28.64 -0.38 23.05
C VAL A 268 28.82 -0.17 24.56
N VAL A 269 27.75 -0.36 25.33
CA VAL A 269 27.80 -0.41 26.79
C VAL A 269 27.48 -1.83 27.24
N THR A 270 28.44 -2.43 27.96
CA THR A 270 28.34 -3.74 28.63
C THR A 270 27.32 -3.70 29.78
N PRO A 271 26.63 -4.82 30.10
CA PRO A 271 25.59 -4.84 31.12
C PRO A 271 26.19 -4.79 32.53
N ILE A 272 25.62 -3.94 33.39
CA ILE A 272 25.78 -3.99 34.84
C ILE A 272 24.38 -4.22 35.41
N ASP A 273 24.22 -5.28 36.20
CA ASP A 273 22.97 -5.62 36.89
C ASP A 273 22.56 -4.55 37.91
N PRO A 274 21.26 -4.21 38.01
CA PRO A 274 20.73 -3.49 39.17
C PRO A 274 20.08 -4.44 40.20
N PRO A 275 20.18 -4.13 41.50
CA PRO A 275 19.50 -4.89 42.54
C PRO A 275 18.01 -4.57 42.61
N ALA A 276 17.25 -5.56 43.07
CA ALA A 276 15.82 -5.53 43.31
C ALA A 276 15.40 -4.46 44.34
N THR A 277 14.24 -3.82 44.12
CA THR A 277 13.16 -3.64 45.12
C THR A 277 11.99 -2.81 44.58
N GLY A 278 10.77 -3.15 45.01
CA GLY A 278 9.69 -2.17 45.25
C GLY A 278 8.55 -2.15 44.22
N GLY A 279 7.45 -2.84 44.53
CA GLY A 279 6.22 -2.80 43.74
C GLY A 279 5.37 -1.53 43.93
N GLY A 280 4.53 -1.29 42.93
CA GLY A 280 3.45 -0.31 42.92
C GLY A 280 2.71 -0.45 41.59
N GLY A 281 1.48 -0.97 41.64
CA GLY A 281 0.66 -1.23 40.46
C GLY A 281 0.17 0.06 39.83
N ASP A 282 0.36 0.16 38.51
CA ASP A 282 -0.35 1.08 37.64
C ASP A 282 -0.71 0.31 36.36
N ASP A 283 -2.01 0.18 36.09
CA ASP A 283 -2.60 -0.47 34.92
C ASP A 283 -2.40 0.38 33.66
N THR A 284 -1.14 0.58 33.27
CA THR A 284 -0.78 1.13 31.95
C THR A 284 -0.66 -0.04 30.98
N PRO A 285 -1.31 -0.04 29.80
CA PRO A 285 -1.14 -1.11 28.82
C PRO A 285 0.34 -1.25 28.48
N SER A 286 0.96 -2.35 28.93
CA SER A 286 2.38 -2.57 28.75
C SER A 286 2.68 -2.65 27.26
N GLN A 287 3.57 -1.79 26.78
CA GLN A 287 3.99 -1.80 25.38
C GLN A 287 4.51 -3.20 25.03
N PRO A 288 4.08 -3.81 23.90
CA PRO A 288 4.53 -5.14 23.53
C PRO A 288 6.05 -5.17 23.37
N SER A 289 6.69 -6.22 23.86
CA SER A 289 8.12 -6.43 23.70
C SER A 289 8.48 -6.57 22.22
N GLN A 290 9.72 -6.24 21.86
CA GLN A 290 10.22 -6.35 20.48
C GLN A 290 10.03 -7.76 19.91
N GLN A 291 10.16 -8.79 20.76
CA GLN A 291 9.92 -10.18 20.40
C GLN A 291 8.42 -10.48 20.16
N GLN A 292 7.51 -9.89 20.94
CA GLN A 292 6.06 -10.02 20.70
C GLN A 292 5.63 -9.38 19.37
N VAL A 293 6.23 -8.23 19.04
CA VAL A 293 6.02 -7.57 17.73
C VAL A 293 6.55 -8.46 16.61
N LEU A 294 7.76 -9.01 16.76
CA LEU A 294 8.35 -9.93 15.78
C LEU A 294 7.48 -11.18 15.56
N ASN A 295 7.00 -11.81 16.64
CA ASN A 295 6.13 -12.98 16.55
C ASN A 295 4.83 -12.67 15.77
N THR A 296 4.25 -11.49 15.99
CA THR A 296 3.09 -11.01 15.23
C THR A 296 3.41 -10.86 13.74
N LYS A 297 4.58 -10.29 13.41
CA LYS A 297 5.05 -10.14 12.02
C LYS A 297 5.30 -11.49 11.35
N VAL A 298 5.83 -12.49 12.06
CA VAL A 298 6.00 -13.86 11.56
C VAL A 298 4.65 -14.49 11.22
N ALA A 299 3.64 -14.33 12.08
CA ALA A 299 2.29 -14.81 11.78
C ALA A 299 1.70 -14.12 10.53
N SER A 300 1.93 -12.82 10.35
CA SER A 300 1.53 -12.11 9.13
C SER A 300 2.31 -12.56 7.89
N LEU A 301 3.61 -12.86 8.02
CA LEU A 301 4.43 -13.43 6.95
C LEU A 301 3.88 -14.77 6.48
N VAL A 302 3.51 -15.65 7.40
CA VAL A 302 2.85 -16.93 7.08
C VAL A 302 1.59 -16.73 6.25
N LYS A 303 0.70 -15.81 6.69
CA LYS A 303 -0.55 -15.51 5.96
C LYS A 303 -0.27 -15.00 4.54
N LEU A 304 0.72 -14.12 4.40
CA LEU A 304 1.06 -13.53 3.11
C LEU A 304 1.68 -14.55 2.15
N LEU A 305 2.63 -15.36 2.63
CA LEU A 305 3.24 -16.43 1.84
C LEU A 305 2.21 -17.45 1.38
N ASN A 306 1.28 -17.86 2.24
CA ASN A 306 0.20 -18.78 1.85
C ASN A 306 -0.77 -18.17 0.84
N ALA A 307 -0.99 -16.84 0.90
CA ALA A 307 -1.84 -16.15 -0.06
C ALA A 307 -1.16 -15.97 -1.43
N GLU A 308 0.15 -15.71 -1.46
CA GLU A 308 0.89 -15.34 -2.66
C GLU A 308 1.60 -16.51 -3.35
N GLN A 309 1.98 -17.56 -2.60
CA GLN A 309 2.90 -18.61 -3.08
C GLN A 309 2.41 -20.04 -2.79
N SER A 310 1.13 -20.25 -2.47
CA SER A 310 0.60 -21.59 -2.12
C SER A 310 0.72 -22.64 -3.22
N ASP A 311 0.88 -22.24 -4.49
CA ASP A 311 1.18 -23.12 -5.62
C ASP A 311 2.65 -23.61 -5.63
N ILE A 312 3.53 -22.94 -4.89
CA ILE A 312 4.96 -23.25 -4.78
C ILE A 312 5.28 -23.88 -3.41
N ALA A 313 4.85 -23.25 -2.32
CA ALA A 313 5.08 -23.70 -0.96
C ALA A 313 4.03 -23.13 0.01
N THR A 314 3.77 -23.83 1.10
CA THR A 314 2.95 -23.31 2.21
C THR A 314 3.81 -23.08 3.44
N ALA A 315 3.56 -21.99 4.15
CA ALA A 315 4.27 -21.63 5.37
C ALA A 315 3.43 -21.89 6.63
N SER A 316 4.11 -22.19 7.72
CA SER A 316 3.59 -22.21 9.09
C SER A 316 4.68 -21.74 10.06
N THR A 317 4.34 -21.53 11.33
CA THR A 317 5.32 -21.19 12.37
C THR A 317 5.11 -22.10 13.56
N THR A 318 6.21 -22.66 14.07
CA THR A 318 6.24 -23.64 15.17
C THR A 318 6.84 -23.08 16.45
N GLY A 319 7.35 -21.83 16.41
CA GLY A 319 8.01 -21.20 17.54
C GLY A 319 8.41 -19.75 17.27
N SER A 320 9.00 -19.10 18.27
CA SER A 320 9.56 -17.76 18.09
C SER A 320 10.76 -17.82 17.14
N ASN A 321 10.87 -16.85 16.25
CA ASN A 321 11.97 -16.72 15.28
C ASN A 321 12.12 -17.93 14.34
N SER A 322 11.03 -18.64 14.05
CA SER A 322 11.03 -19.76 13.10
C SER A 322 9.89 -19.72 12.09
N LEU A 323 10.18 -20.29 10.92
CA LEU A 323 9.24 -20.51 9.83
C LEU A 323 9.43 -21.95 9.33
N THR A 324 8.34 -22.69 9.20
CA THR A 324 8.32 -23.97 8.51
C THR A 324 7.73 -23.76 7.12
N VAL A 325 8.42 -24.22 6.08
CA VAL A 325 8.04 -24.08 4.67
C VAL A 325 7.84 -25.47 4.08
N LYS A 326 6.59 -25.86 3.88
CA LYS A 326 6.25 -27.11 3.21
C LYS A 326 6.28 -26.92 1.70
N VAL A 327 7.16 -27.65 1.02
CA VAL A 327 7.39 -27.55 -0.42
C VAL A 327 6.27 -28.25 -1.18
N VAL A 328 5.60 -27.51 -2.07
CA VAL A 328 4.56 -28.04 -2.98
C VAL A 328 5.14 -28.30 -4.36
N LYS A 329 5.99 -27.39 -4.87
CA LYS A 329 6.65 -27.51 -6.18
C LYS A 329 8.13 -27.85 -6.02
N GLU A 330 8.45 -29.14 -6.08
CA GLU A 330 9.78 -29.67 -5.79
C GLU A 330 10.88 -29.23 -6.76
N ASP A 331 10.57 -29.19 -8.07
CA ASP A 331 11.58 -28.93 -9.13
C ASP A 331 11.93 -27.44 -9.28
N LEU A 332 11.40 -26.55 -8.45
CA LEU A 332 11.72 -25.13 -8.52
C LEU A 332 13.13 -24.88 -7.99
N ALA A 333 13.94 -24.12 -8.73
CA ALA A 333 15.28 -23.75 -8.28
C ALA A 333 15.22 -22.93 -6.97
N VAL A 334 16.16 -23.17 -6.05
CA VAL A 334 16.20 -22.44 -4.77
C VAL A 334 16.38 -20.93 -4.99
N ALA A 335 17.25 -20.55 -5.93
CA ALA A 335 17.44 -19.16 -6.31
C ALA A 335 16.16 -18.51 -6.83
N ASP A 336 15.37 -19.25 -7.61
CA ASP A 336 14.07 -18.80 -8.11
C ASP A 336 13.08 -18.62 -6.96
N PHE A 337 13.00 -19.55 -6.01
CA PHE A 337 12.11 -19.43 -4.87
C PHE A 337 12.45 -18.19 -4.02
N LEU A 338 13.72 -18.02 -3.68
CA LEU A 338 14.20 -16.88 -2.89
C LEU A 338 13.99 -15.55 -3.64
N GLY A 339 14.25 -15.54 -4.96
CA GLY A 339 14.14 -14.37 -5.82
C GLY A 339 12.72 -14.01 -6.27
N LYS A 340 11.79 -14.98 -6.38
CA LYS A 340 10.38 -14.77 -6.77
C LYS A 340 9.54 -14.27 -5.60
N GLY A 341 10.05 -13.27 -4.90
CA GLY A 341 9.34 -12.54 -3.87
C GLY A 341 9.45 -13.12 -2.46
N PHE A 342 9.93 -14.37 -2.24
CA PHE A 342 10.07 -14.88 -0.88
C PHE A 342 10.98 -14.00 -0.03
N TYR A 343 12.20 -13.71 -0.51
CA TYR A 343 13.17 -12.92 0.25
C TYR A 343 12.72 -11.47 0.46
N GLN A 344 12.10 -10.87 -0.56
CA GLN A 344 11.56 -9.51 -0.46
C GLN A 344 10.40 -9.45 0.53
N THR A 345 9.48 -10.41 0.48
CA THR A 345 8.35 -10.52 1.41
C THR A 345 8.84 -10.80 2.83
N PHE A 346 9.82 -11.70 2.99
CA PHE A 346 10.48 -11.98 4.26
C PHE A 346 11.09 -10.73 4.89
N THR A 347 11.97 -10.03 4.14
CA THR A 347 12.67 -8.84 4.65
C THR A 347 11.71 -7.72 4.97
N LYS A 348 10.76 -7.42 4.08
CA LYS A 348 9.76 -6.37 4.25
C LYS A 348 8.80 -6.66 5.41
N GLN A 349 8.27 -7.88 5.49
CA GLN A 349 7.25 -8.22 6.47
C GLN A 349 7.81 -8.30 7.89
N LEU A 350 9.03 -8.82 8.04
CA LEU A 350 9.69 -8.88 9.35
C LEU A 350 10.34 -7.54 9.74
N GLY A 351 10.53 -6.62 8.79
CA GLY A 351 11.26 -5.37 9.03
C GLY A 351 12.75 -5.60 9.21
N VAL A 352 13.33 -6.48 8.39
CA VAL A 352 14.76 -6.80 8.42
C VAL A 352 15.56 -5.58 7.95
N THR A 353 16.44 -5.08 8.81
CA THR A 353 17.33 -3.95 8.51
C THR A 353 18.76 -4.39 8.24
N LYS A 354 19.16 -5.58 8.73
CA LYS A 354 20.46 -6.19 8.40
C LYS A 354 20.35 -7.70 8.25
N VAL A 355 21.18 -8.26 7.37
CA VAL A 355 21.44 -9.69 7.28
C VAL A 355 22.93 -9.90 7.48
N ASN A 356 23.28 -10.64 8.53
CA ASN A 356 24.66 -10.82 9.00
C ASN A 356 25.44 -9.49 9.11
N GLY A 357 24.78 -8.42 9.57
CA GLY A 357 25.39 -7.09 9.70
C GLY A 357 25.38 -6.23 8.43
N HIS A 358 25.02 -6.78 7.27
CA HIS A 358 25.00 -6.06 5.99
C HIS A 358 23.58 -5.62 5.59
N ASN A 359 23.47 -4.64 4.70
CA ASN A 359 22.17 -4.22 4.14
C ASN A 359 21.50 -5.42 3.43
N PRO A 360 20.21 -5.72 3.65
CA PRO A 360 19.53 -6.89 3.06
C PRO A 360 19.62 -6.97 1.53
N THR A 361 19.77 -5.85 0.83
CA THR A 361 19.89 -5.84 -0.64
C THR A 361 21.34 -5.79 -1.15
N SER A 362 22.32 -5.87 -0.25
CA SER A 362 23.75 -5.85 -0.61
C SER A 362 24.22 -7.20 -1.15
N LEU A 363 25.29 -7.18 -1.94
CA LEU A 363 25.89 -8.40 -2.50
C LEU A 363 26.42 -9.32 -1.38
N GLU A 364 26.89 -8.74 -0.28
CA GLU A 364 27.37 -9.44 0.91
C GLU A 364 26.24 -10.19 1.62
N ALA A 365 25.07 -9.56 1.77
CA ALA A 365 23.88 -10.22 2.32
C ALA A 365 23.42 -11.37 1.43
N VAL A 366 23.37 -11.16 0.11
CA VAL A 366 23.03 -12.22 -0.86
C VAL A 366 24.01 -13.37 -0.76
N THR A 367 25.32 -13.09 -0.75
CA THR A 367 26.38 -14.10 -0.63
C THR A 367 26.25 -14.88 0.68
N TYR A 368 26.01 -14.20 1.80
CA TYR A 368 25.77 -14.85 3.09
C TYR A 368 24.56 -15.79 3.04
N ILE A 369 23.43 -15.34 2.47
CA ILE A 369 22.22 -16.16 2.37
C ILE A 369 22.49 -17.38 1.50
N THR A 370 23.12 -17.22 0.34
CA THR A 370 23.47 -18.33 -0.54
C THR A 370 24.36 -19.35 0.16
N ASN A 371 25.34 -18.88 0.95
CA ASN A 371 26.23 -19.75 1.72
C ASN A 371 25.58 -20.39 2.95
N ALA A 372 24.41 -19.89 3.39
CA ALA A 372 23.66 -20.49 4.50
C ALA A 372 22.91 -21.76 4.07
N PHE A 373 22.74 -21.99 2.76
CA PHE A 373 22.17 -23.23 2.23
C PHE A 373 23.24 -24.33 2.10
N PRO A 374 22.89 -25.62 2.32
CA PRO A 374 23.82 -26.71 2.14
C PRO A 374 24.38 -26.78 0.71
N THR A 375 25.65 -27.15 0.57
CA THR A 375 26.31 -27.31 -0.74
C THR A 375 25.63 -28.40 -1.56
N GLY A 376 25.42 -28.15 -2.87
CA GLY A 376 24.80 -29.12 -3.79
C GLY A 376 23.28 -29.06 -3.87
N VAL A 377 22.64 -28.18 -3.09
CA VAL A 377 21.20 -27.92 -3.19
C VAL A 377 20.92 -27.01 -4.39
N THR A 378 20.12 -27.49 -5.32
CA THR A 378 19.75 -26.72 -6.52
C THR A 378 18.25 -26.47 -6.63
N THR A 379 17.43 -27.36 -6.07
CA THR A 379 15.96 -27.32 -6.12
C THR A 379 15.33 -27.30 -4.73
N LEU A 380 14.05 -26.95 -4.63
CA LEU A 380 13.30 -27.01 -3.36
C LEU A 380 13.19 -28.44 -2.83
N LYS A 381 13.22 -29.45 -3.70
CA LYS A 381 13.29 -30.86 -3.29
C LYS A 381 14.48 -31.16 -2.39
N ASP A 382 15.64 -30.61 -2.75
CA ASP A 382 16.91 -30.82 -2.05
C ASP A 382 16.91 -30.20 -0.65
N LEU A 383 15.97 -29.27 -0.39
CA LEU A 383 15.80 -28.62 0.91
C LEU A 383 14.92 -29.39 1.87
N LYS A 384 14.14 -30.39 1.45
CA LYS A 384 13.25 -31.11 2.38
C LYS A 384 14.04 -31.75 3.52
N GLY A 385 13.58 -31.50 4.76
CA GLY A 385 14.24 -31.90 5.99
C GLY A 385 15.41 -31.01 6.43
N GLN A 386 15.78 -30.00 5.64
CA GLN A 386 16.88 -29.08 5.97
C GLN A 386 16.36 -27.88 6.78
N THR A 387 17.24 -27.32 7.60
CA THR A 387 16.99 -26.07 8.32
C THR A 387 18.10 -25.07 8.02
N VAL A 388 17.71 -23.89 7.55
CA VAL A 388 18.60 -22.76 7.32
C VAL A 388 18.45 -21.77 8.47
N THR A 389 19.56 -21.31 9.04
CA THR A 389 19.55 -20.28 10.07
C THR A 389 20.15 -19.00 9.52
N LEU A 390 19.39 -17.92 9.53
CA LEU A 390 19.81 -16.60 9.09
C LEU A 390 19.98 -15.68 10.30
N LYS A 391 21.17 -15.12 10.45
CA LYS A 391 21.40 -14.03 11.41
C LYS A 391 20.84 -12.74 10.82
N ILE A 392 19.78 -12.20 11.41
CA ILE A 392 19.14 -10.98 10.94
C ILE A 392 18.99 -9.99 12.09
N THR A 393 19.00 -8.70 11.75
CA THR A 393 18.56 -7.63 12.63
C THR A 393 17.22 -7.14 12.13
N VAL A 394 16.20 -7.14 12.99
CA VAL A 394 14.90 -6.52 12.69
C VAL A 394 14.75 -5.22 13.44
N ASP A 395 13.97 -4.29 12.89
CA ASP A 395 13.57 -3.08 13.60
C ASP A 395 12.05 -3.08 13.84
N ASN A 396 11.69 -3.24 15.11
CA ASN A 396 10.32 -3.28 15.60
C ASN A 396 10.06 -2.13 16.60
N GLY A 397 10.83 -1.03 16.48
CA GLY A 397 10.88 0.07 17.44
C GLY A 397 12.25 0.17 18.12
N SER A 398 12.98 -0.93 18.19
CA SER A 398 14.43 -0.96 18.42
C SER A 398 15.08 -2.14 17.68
N PRO A 399 16.39 -2.07 17.39
CA PRO A 399 17.10 -3.19 16.77
C PRO A 399 17.05 -4.44 17.64
N LEU A 400 16.65 -5.56 17.03
CA LEU A 400 16.64 -6.88 17.65
C LEU A 400 17.40 -7.85 16.75
N ASP A 401 18.53 -8.36 17.23
CA ASP A 401 19.29 -9.41 16.56
C ASP A 401 18.67 -10.78 16.85
N VAL A 402 18.34 -11.53 15.80
CA VAL A 402 17.76 -12.86 15.91
C VAL A 402 18.44 -13.84 14.96
N ASN A 403 18.57 -15.08 15.43
CA ASN A 403 18.90 -16.23 14.60
C ASN A 403 17.59 -16.83 14.09
N PHE A 404 17.15 -16.41 12.91
CA PHE A 404 15.88 -16.81 12.33
C PHE A 404 16.01 -18.15 11.62
N LYS A 405 15.19 -19.13 12.00
CA LYS A 405 15.24 -20.49 11.45
C LYS A 405 14.18 -20.70 10.38
N ILE A 406 14.57 -21.26 9.25
CA ILE A 406 13.66 -21.66 8.17
C ILE A 406 13.84 -23.16 7.95
N THR A 407 12.84 -23.95 8.33
CA THR A 407 12.83 -25.40 8.17
C THR A 407 11.98 -25.76 6.95
N PHE A 408 12.50 -26.59 6.06
CA PHE A 408 11.80 -27.02 4.85
C PHE A 408 11.26 -28.45 5.01
N GLU A 409 9.99 -28.66 4.66
CA GLU A 409 9.27 -29.94 4.81
C GLU A 409 8.72 -30.49 3.49
#